data_AF-A0A9D7ZH92-F1
#
_entry.id   AF-A0A9D7ZH92-F1
#
_cell.length_a   1.000
_cell.length_b   1.000
_cell.length_c   1.000
_cell.angle_alpha   90.00
_cell.angle_beta   90.00
_cell.angle_gamma   90.00
#
_symmetry.space_group_name_H-M   'P 1'
#
loop_
_entity.id
_entity.type
_entity.pdbx_description
1 polymer ?
#
loop_
_entity_poly.entity_id
_entity_poly.type
_entity_poly.pdbx_seq_one_letter_code
_entity_poly.pdbx_strand_id
1 'polypeptide(L)'
;MSIEMFRNVVEQVGLAIDAAGVLVVVAGIVMAAIRLLTQPSAPMGKYKQFRQDLGRGILLGLEFLVAADIIRTVAVTPTLESVLVLGLIVVIRTFLSLALQMEVEGRLPWQAEKSGMEQTGGQK
;
A
#
# COMPACT_ATOMS: atom_id res chain seq x y z
N MET A 1 20.16 -28.62 3.24
CA MET A 1 18.83 -29.13 2.86
C MET A 1 17.67 -28.42 3.57
N SER A 2 17.68 -28.23 4.90
CA SER A 2 16.60 -27.50 5.60
C SER A 2 16.51 -25.99 5.30
N ILE A 3 17.65 -25.30 5.15
CA ILE A 3 17.69 -23.86 4.87
C ILE A 3 17.22 -23.52 3.44
N GLU A 4 17.57 -24.34 2.45
CA GLU A 4 17.10 -24.14 1.06
C GLU A 4 15.59 -24.37 0.94
N MET A 5 15.06 -25.37 1.65
CA MET A 5 13.61 -25.60 1.72
C MET A 5 12.90 -24.41 2.36
N PHE A 6 13.43 -23.87 3.47
CA PHE A 6 12.88 -22.68 4.11
C PHE A 6 12.88 -21.48 3.17
N ARG A 7 14.00 -21.22 2.48
CA ARG A 7 14.12 -20.10 1.53
C ARG A 7 13.12 -20.22 0.38
N ASN A 8 12.99 -21.40 -0.22
CA ASN A 8 12.03 -21.65 -1.30
C ASN A 8 10.58 -21.44 -0.84
N VAL A 9 10.24 -21.88 0.38
CA VAL A 9 8.89 -21.67 0.94
C VAL A 9 8.63 -20.19 1.14
N VAL A 10 9.57 -19.44 1.71
CA VAL A 10 9.36 -18.00 1.93
C VAL A 10 9.29 -17.23 0.61
N GLU A 11 10.11 -17.57 -0.38
CA GLU A 11 10.03 -16.96 -1.71
C GLU A 11 8.68 -17.23 -2.39
N GLN A 12 8.16 -18.46 -2.30
CA GLN A 12 6.82 -18.81 -2.83
C GLN A 12 5.69 -18.08 -2.10
N VAL A 13 5.77 -17.98 -0.77
CA VAL A 13 4.79 -17.23 0.03
C VAL A 13 4.82 -15.75 -0.33
N GLY A 14 6.01 -15.16 -0.46
CA GLY A 14 6.16 -13.76 -0.88
C GLY A 14 5.56 -13.50 -2.26
N LEU A 15 5.83 -14.39 -3.23
CA LEU A 15 5.22 -14.31 -4.57
C LEU A 15 3.70 -14.45 -4.55
N ALA A 16 3.15 -15.34 -3.72
CA ALA A 16 1.70 -15.50 -3.60
C ALA A 16 1.04 -14.25 -3.00
N ILE A 17 1.66 -13.63 -2.01
CA ILE A 17 1.15 -12.39 -1.39
C ILE A 17 1.28 -11.22 -2.36
N ASP A 18 2.39 -11.09 -3.10
CA ASP A 18 2.54 -10.09 -4.16
C ASP A 18 1.44 -10.24 -5.22
N ALA A 19 1.21 -11.47 -5.69
CA ALA A 19 0.15 -11.76 -6.66
C ALA A 19 -1.23 -11.39 -6.11
N ALA A 20 -1.53 -11.73 -4.84
CA ALA A 20 -2.78 -11.37 -4.20
C ALA A 20 -2.95 -9.84 -4.08
N GLY A 21 -1.90 -9.12 -3.66
CA GLY A 21 -1.91 -7.66 -3.55
C GLY A 21 -2.17 -6.98 -4.89
N VAL A 22 -1.48 -7.42 -5.96
CA VAL A 22 -1.73 -6.94 -7.33
C VAL A 22 -3.16 -7.22 -7.77
N LEU A 23 -3.68 -8.42 -7.49
CA LEU A 23 -5.04 -8.81 -7.86
C LEU A 23 -6.08 -7.93 -7.15
N VAL A 24 -5.87 -7.60 -5.88
CA VAL A 24 -6.73 -6.67 -5.11
C VAL A 24 -6.71 -5.26 -5.71
N VAL A 25 -5.53 -4.73 -6.07
CA VAL A 25 -5.41 -3.41 -6.73
C VAL A 25 -6.18 -3.40 -8.03
N VAL A 26 -5.94 -4.39 -8.89
CA VAL A 26 -6.60 -4.51 -10.20
C VAL A 26 -8.11 -4.64 -10.03
N ALA A 27 -8.58 -5.48 -9.11
CA ALA A 27 -10.01 -5.64 -8.82
C ALA A 27 -10.64 -4.33 -8.33
N GLY A 28 -9.96 -3.58 -7.45
CA GLY A 28 -10.39 -2.26 -6.99
C GLY A 28 -10.56 -1.26 -8.14
N ILE A 29 -9.58 -1.20 -9.04
CA ILE A 29 -9.62 -0.33 -10.23
C ILE A 29 -10.77 -0.72 -11.15
N VAL A 30 -10.92 -2.01 -11.46
CA VAL A 30 -11.98 -2.52 -12.34
C VAL A 30 -13.36 -2.23 -11.74
N MET A 31 -13.57 -2.50 -10.46
CA MET A 31 -14.84 -2.22 -9.78
C MET A 31 -15.15 -0.71 -9.79
N ALA A 32 -14.17 0.15 -9.51
CA ALA A 32 -14.34 1.60 -9.56
C ALA A 32 -14.72 2.09 -10.98
N ALA A 33 -14.08 1.54 -12.02
CA ALA A 33 -14.37 1.86 -13.41
C ALA A 33 -15.78 1.41 -13.84
N ILE A 34 -16.18 0.18 -13.50
CA ILE A 34 -17.54 -0.32 -13.78
C ILE A 34 -18.59 0.57 -13.11
N ARG A 35 -18.37 0.94 -11.85
CA ARG A 35 -19.30 1.78 -11.08
C ARG A 35 -19.45 3.17 -11.69
N LEU A 36 -18.35 3.75 -12.18
CA LEU A 36 -18.34 5.03 -12.88
C LEU A 36 -19.18 5.01 -14.17
N LEU A 37 -19.10 3.92 -14.94
CA LEU A 37 -19.84 3.74 -16.19
C LEU A 37 -21.31 3.40 -15.99
N THR A 38 -21.65 2.69 -14.90
CA THR A 38 -23.00 2.14 -14.68
C THR A 38 -23.89 3.01 -13.79
N GLN A 39 -23.35 3.87 -12.92
CA GLN A 39 -24.18 4.70 -12.04
C GLN A 39 -24.63 6.01 -12.71
N PRO A 40 -25.93 6.36 -12.67
CA PRO A 40 -26.45 7.65 -13.13
C PRO A 40 -26.32 8.72 -12.02
N SER A 41 -25.10 9.10 -11.68
CA SER A 41 -24.82 10.18 -10.71
C SER A 41 -24.43 11.51 -11.41
N ALA A 42 -24.62 12.65 -10.73
CA ALA A 42 -24.19 13.95 -11.25
C ALA A 42 -22.68 13.95 -11.55
N PRO A 43 -22.21 14.64 -12.61
CA PRO A 43 -20.80 14.58 -13.07
C PRO A 43 -19.77 14.85 -11.97
N MET A 44 -20.07 15.80 -11.07
CA MET A 44 -19.22 16.18 -9.94
C MET A 44 -19.16 15.12 -8.83
N GLY A 45 -20.26 14.40 -8.60
CA GLY A 45 -20.33 13.29 -7.63
C GLY A 45 -19.62 12.03 -8.14
N LYS A 46 -19.71 11.76 -9.46
CA LYS A 46 -19.05 10.63 -10.12
C LYS A 46 -17.53 10.64 -9.95
N TYR A 47 -16.89 11.79 -10.17
CA TYR A 47 -15.44 11.90 -10.05
C TYR A 47 -14.94 11.73 -8.61
N LYS A 48 -15.64 12.35 -7.63
CA LYS A 48 -15.29 12.23 -6.21
C LYS A 48 -15.42 10.79 -5.72
N GLN A 49 -16.48 10.09 -6.12
CA GLN A 49 -16.72 8.71 -5.74
C GLN A 49 -15.73 7.75 -6.40
N PHE A 50 -15.40 7.96 -7.68
CA PHE A 50 -14.36 7.21 -8.38
C PHE A 50 -12.99 7.35 -7.71
N ARG A 51 -12.59 8.58 -7.32
CA ARG A 51 -11.35 8.80 -6.57
C ARG A 51 -11.34 8.10 -5.20
N GLN A 52 -12.46 8.08 -4.49
CA GLN A 52 -12.56 7.39 -3.20
C GLN A 52 -12.46 5.86 -3.35
N ASP A 53 -13.15 5.29 -4.33
CA ASP A 53 -13.12 3.84 -4.58
C ASP A 53 -11.72 3.39 -5.07
N LEU A 54 -11.06 4.19 -5.92
CA LEU A 54 -9.67 3.98 -6.30
C LEU A 54 -8.71 4.06 -5.12
N GLY A 55 -8.82 5.12 -4.31
CA GLY A 55 -7.94 5.32 -3.15
C GLY A 55 -8.03 4.16 -2.16
N ARG A 56 -9.23 3.63 -1.90
CA ARG A 56 -9.43 2.46 -1.03
C ARG A 56 -8.81 1.19 -1.60
N GLY A 57 -8.98 0.95 -2.91
CA GLY A 57 -8.40 -0.22 -3.57
C GLY A 57 -6.86 -0.19 -3.58
N ILE A 58 -6.29 0.99 -3.84
CA ILE A 58 -4.83 1.20 -3.79
C ILE A 58 -4.30 1.03 -2.37
N LEU A 59 -4.95 1.64 -1.36
CA LEU A 59 -4.51 1.57 0.04
C LEU A 59 -4.52 0.12 0.56
N LEU A 60 -5.59 -0.63 0.27
CA LEU A 60 -5.68 -2.06 0.62
C LEU A 60 -4.59 -2.87 -0.11
N GLY A 61 -4.39 -2.62 -1.41
CA GLY A 61 -3.32 -3.27 -2.18
C GLY A 61 -1.93 -2.99 -1.62
N LEU A 62 -1.68 -1.76 -1.17
CA LEU A 62 -0.42 -1.37 -0.53
C LEU A 62 -0.21 -2.10 0.79
N GLU A 63 -1.24 -2.38 1.60
CA GLU A 63 -1.12 -3.17 2.82
C GLU A 63 -0.63 -4.60 2.53
N PHE A 64 -1.20 -5.25 1.50
CA PHE A 64 -0.77 -6.58 1.05
C PHE A 64 0.65 -6.57 0.49
N LEU A 65 0.97 -5.57 -0.33
CA LEU A 65 2.31 -5.40 -0.84
C LEU A 65 3.26 -5.24 0.35
N VAL A 66 3.04 -4.31 1.28
CA VAL A 66 3.85 -4.10 2.53
C VAL A 66 4.18 -5.41 3.22
N ALA A 67 3.19 -6.27 3.46
CA ALA A 67 3.40 -7.58 4.07
C ALA A 67 4.38 -8.48 3.30
N ALA A 68 4.33 -8.49 1.96
CA ALA A 68 5.22 -9.29 1.12
C ALA A 68 6.71 -8.91 1.24
N ASP A 69 7.06 -7.63 1.42
CA ASP A 69 8.49 -7.25 1.57
C ASP A 69 8.99 -7.55 2.96
N ILE A 70 8.15 -7.43 3.98
CA ILE A 70 8.53 -7.83 5.33
C ILE A 70 8.92 -9.32 5.32
N ILE A 71 8.13 -10.15 4.64
CA ILE A 71 8.42 -11.58 4.51
C ILE A 71 9.72 -11.82 3.74
N ARG A 72 9.91 -11.13 2.61
CA ARG A 72 11.10 -11.27 1.76
C ARG A 72 12.39 -10.83 2.46
N THR A 73 12.33 -9.76 3.25
CA THR A 73 13.49 -9.22 3.96
C THR A 73 13.99 -10.11 5.09
N VAL A 74 13.08 -10.79 5.79
CA VAL A 74 13.43 -11.64 6.94
C VAL A 74 14.03 -12.98 6.49
N ALA A 75 13.83 -13.40 5.24
CA ALA A 75 14.21 -14.74 4.77
C ALA A 75 15.57 -14.86 4.09
N VAL A 76 16.29 -13.76 3.86
CA VAL A 76 17.57 -13.80 3.16
C VAL A 76 18.72 -14.17 4.11
N THR A 77 19.45 -15.23 3.77
CA THR A 77 20.70 -15.59 4.44
C THR A 77 21.76 -14.49 4.25
N PRO A 78 22.39 -14.00 5.32
CA PRO A 78 23.27 -12.85 5.22
C PRO A 78 24.59 -13.22 4.52
N THR A 79 24.74 -12.79 3.27
CA THR A 79 26.04 -12.50 2.65
C THR A 79 26.09 -11.00 2.39
N LEU A 80 27.27 -10.36 2.47
CA LEU A 80 27.37 -8.90 2.33
C LEU A 80 26.77 -8.39 1.01
N GLU A 81 26.95 -9.11 -0.09
CA GLU A 81 26.40 -8.77 -1.40
C GLU A 81 24.89 -8.95 -1.45
N SER A 82 24.36 -10.07 -0.94
CA SER A 82 22.91 -10.31 -0.90
C SER A 82 22.19 -9.32 0.03
N VAL A 83 22.82 -8.93 1.15
CA VAL A 83 22.29 -7.91 2.07
C VAL A 83 22.30 -6.53 1.43
N LEU A 84 23.31 -6.20 0.61
CA LEU A 84 23.37 -4.93 -0.12
C LEU A 84 22.24 -4.80 -1.16
N VAL A 85 22.06 -5.83 -1.99
CA VAL A 85 20.99 -5.86 -2.99
C VAL A 85 19.62 -5.84 -2.32
N LEU A 86 19.43 -6.64 -1.25
CA LEU A 86 18.20 -6.64 -0.48
C LEU A 86 17.91 -5.28 0.16
N GLY A 87 18.92 -4.68 0.81
CA GLY A 87 18.79 -3.36 1.43
C GLY A 87 18.41 -2.29 0.41
N LEU A 88 18.97 -2.34 -0.80
CA LEU A 88 18.59 -1.44 -1.89
C LEU A 88 17.13 -1.64 -2.31
N ILE A 89 16.68 -2.89 -2.48
CA ILE A 89 15.29 -3.21 -2.84
C ILE A 89 14.33 -2.66 -1.78
N VAL A 90 14.63 -2.86 -0.49
CA VAL A 90 13.82 -2.34 0.63
C VAL A 90 13.74 -0.82 0.60
N VAL A 91 14.86 -0.12 0.42
CA VAL A 91 14.89 1.34 0.35
C VAL A 91 14.03 1.85 -0.81
N ILE A 92 14.20 1.29 -2.00
CA ILE A 92 13.39 1.63 -3.18
C ILE A 92 11.91 1.42 -2.86
N ARG A 93 11.58 0.29 -2.23
CA ARG A 93 10.18 -0.05 -1.97
C ARG A 93 9.53 0.83 -0.92
N THR A 94 10.21 1.11 0.18
CA THR A 94 9.73 2.07 1.19
C THR A 94 9.51 3.43 0.56
N PHE A 95 10.44 3.90 -0.28
CA PHE A 95 10.30 5.19 -0.97
C PHE A 95 9.10 5.23 -1.93
N LEU A 96 8.95 4.21 -2.79
CA LEU A 96 7.82 4.14 -3.73
C LEU A 96 6.47 4.01 -3.02
N SER A 97 6.40 3.18 -1.98
CA SER A 97 5.18 3.03 -1.18
C SER A 97 4.79 4.34 -0.49
N LEU A 98 5.75 5.09 0.06
CA LEU A 98 5.52 6.39 0.67
C LEU A 98 5.10 7.45 -0.36
N ALA A 99 5.75 7.47 -1.53
CA ALA A 99 5.39 8.40 -2.61
C ALA A 99 3.95 8.19 -3.09
N LEU A 100 3.53 6.93 -3.28
CA LEU A 100 2.17 6.61 -3.69
C LEU A 100 1.14 6.96 -2.60
N GLN A 101 1.43 6.69 -1.33
CA GLN A 101 0.56 7.11 -0.22
C GLN A 101 0.40 8.63 -0.18
N MET A 102 1.49 9.39 -0.36
CA MET A 102 1.44 10.85 -0.40
C MET A 102 0.62 11.39 -1.57
N GLU A 103 0.70 10.77 -2.76
CA GLU A 103 -0.10 11.16 -3.92
C GLU A 103 -1.59 10.89 -3.70
N VAL A 104 -1.93 9.77 -3.05
CA VAL A 104 -3.33 9.38 -2.78
C VAL A 104 -3.94 10.22 -1.65
N GLU A 105 -3.20 10.46 -0.56
CA GLU A 105 -3.72 11.17 0.62
C GLU A 105 -3.56 12.70 0.51
N GLY A 106 -2.62 13.18 -0.30
CA GLY A 106 -2.33 14.61 -0.51
C GLY A 106 -1.72 15.31 0.72
N ARG A 107 -1.29 14.54 1.73
CA ARG A 107 -0.69 15.03 2.99
C ARG A 107 0.46 14.11 3.39
N LEU A 108 1.46 14.70 4.04
CA LEU A 108 2.61 13.96 4.52
C LEU A 108 2.20 13.16 5.77
N PRO A 109 2.66 11.92 5.98
CA PRO A 109 2.25 11.11 7.14
C PRO A 109 2.64 11.74 8.49
N TRP A 110 3.61 12.67 8.51
CA TRP A 110 4.00 13.43 9.71
C TRP A 110 3.16 14.69 9.97
N GLN A 111 2.13 14.97 9.16
CA GLN A 111 1.16 16.07 9.37
C GLN A 111 -0.10 15.59 10.09
N ALA A 112 0.05 14.77 11.14
CA ALA A 112 -1.05 14.39 12.01
C ALA A 112 -1.75 15.65 12.58
N GLU A 113 -3.01 15.83 12.19
CA GLU A 113 -4.10 16.60 12.82
C GLU A 113 -3.68 17.49 14.02
N LYS A 114 -3.10 18.67 13.75
CA LYS A 114 -3.09 19.78 14.73
C LYS A 114 -4.43 20.53 14.68
N SER A 115 -5.55 19.82 14.76
CA SER A 115 -6.90 20.41 14.78
C SER A 115 -7.75 19.71 15.82
N GLY A 116 -7.47 19.97 17.10
CA GLY A 116 -8.28 19.43 18.19
C GLY A 116 -7.99 19.95 19.60
N MET A 117 -7.16 20.98 19.78
CA MET A 117 -6.91 21.58 21.11
C MET A 117 -6.98 23.10 21.06
N GLU A 118 -8.12 23.63 20.59
CA GLU A 118 -8.46 25.03 20.86
C GLU A 118 -9.98 25.18 20.81
N GLN A 119 -10.66 24.78 21.90
CA GLN A 119 -12.02 25.23 22.29
C GLN A 119 -12.48 24.58 23.62
N THR A 120 -11.72 24.79 24.70
CA THR A 120 -12.26 24.71 26.06
C THR A 120 -11.64 25.82 26.88
N GLY A 121 -12.24 27.01 26.84
CA GLY A 121 -11.76 28.15 27.62
C GLY A 121 -12.44 29.46 27.26
N GLY A 122 -13.78 29.50 27.28
CA GLY A 122 -14.47 30.74 26.98
C GLY A 122 -15.99 30.64 26.98
N GLN A 123 -16.60 30.14 28.05
CA GLN A 123 -17.99 30.48 28.37
C GLN A 123 -18.36 30.09 29.80
N LYS A 124 -18.15 31.02 30.75
CA LYS A 124 -19.18 31.69 31.57
C LYS A 124 -18.51 32.42 32.73
#